data_AF-A0A7K4K5M9-F1
#
_entry.id   AF-A0A7K4K5M9-F1
#
_cell.length_a   1.000
_cell.length_b   1.000
_cell.length_c   1.000
_cell.angle_alpha   90.00
_cell.angle_beta   90.00
_cell.angle_gamma   90.00
#
_symmetry.space_group_name_H-M   'P 1'
#
loop_
_entity.id
_entity.type
_entity.pdbx_description
1 polymer ?
#
loop_
_entity_poly.entity_id
_entity_poly.type
_entity_poly.pdbx_seq_one_letter_code
_entity_poly.pdbx_strand_id
1 'polypeptide(L)'
;ANVLRNGSVLLQWAPPRGAGGLRGFALNCSWDGTYTRFPCESVELGAACRDYLLREAHGGVRYLVCVQARYAAPRAAAPPAPCVEFRVEPAAMRDIVVAMTAVGGSICVMLVFICLLVAYITENLMSPAVGTRR
;
A
#
# COMPACT_ATOMS: atom_id res chain seq x y z
N ALA A 1 -4.78 12.45 4.79
CA ALA A 1 -3.95 11.29 5.16
C ALA A 1 -3.12 10.91 3.94
N ASN A 2 -1.83 10.64 4.10
CA ASN A 2 -0.94 10.26 3.01
C ASN A 2 -0.51 8.81 3.16
N VAL A 3 -0.78 7.97 2.16
CA VAL A 3 -0.44 6.55 2.16
C VAL A 3 0.95 6.38 1.54
N LEU A 4 1.87 5.81 2.32
CA LEU A 4 3.26 5.60 1.94
C LEU A 4 3.44 4.24 1.24
N ARG A 5 4.53 4.09 0.48
CA ARG A 5 4.82 2.88 -0.32
C ARG A 5 5.00 1.61 0.52
N ASN A 6 5.35 1.75 1.80
CA ASN A 6 5.51 0.65 2.74
C ASN A 6 4.20 0.23 3.43
N GLY A 7 3.04 0.77 3.00
CA GLY A 7 1.74 0.50 3.64
C GLY A 7 1.50 1.27 4.93
N SER A 8 2.41 2.17 5.32
CA SER A 8 2.18 3.08 6.44
C SER A 8 1.38 4.31 6.01
N VAL A 9 0.65 4.93 6.93
CA VAL A 9 -0.19 6.09 6.64
C VAL A 9 0.18 7.25 7.56
N LEU A 10 0.62 8.35 6.95
CA LEU A 10 0.93 9.59 7.66
C LEU A 10 -0.34 10.44 7.77
N LEU A 11 -0.75 10.68 9.01
CA LEU A 11 -1.84 11.57 9.37
C LEU A 11 -1.24 12.89 9.83
N GLN A 12 -1.75 14.00 9.31
CA GLN A 12 -1.32 15.34 9.67
C GLN A 12 -2.56 16.20 9.85
N TRP A 13 -2.57 17.06 10.88
CA TRP A 13 -3.69 17.95 11.15
C TRP A 13 -3.21 19.35 11.53
N ALA A 14 -4.05 20.34 11.24
CA ALA A 14 -3.81 21.71 11.64
C ALA A 14 -4.11 21.91 13.14
N PRO A 15 -3.42 22.85 13.81
CA PRO A 15 -3.79 23.27 15.15
C PRO A 15 -5.24 23.76 15.19
N PRO A 16 -6.02 23.41 16.23
CA PRO A 16 -7.29 24.08 16.45
C PRO A 16 -7.07 25.58 16.71
N ARG A 17 -7.94 26.42 16.15
CA ARG A 17 -7.90 27.88 16.36
C ARG A 17 -8.24 28.18 17.82
N GLY A 18 -7.37 28.91 18.52
CA GLY A 18 -7.49 29.18 19.96
C GLY A 18 -6.96 28.02 20.82
N ALA A 19 -5.64 27.81 20.79
CA ALA A 19 -4.94 26.74 21.50
C ALA A 19 -4.87 26.93 23.04
N GLY A 20 -5.54 27.95 23.58
CA GLY A 20 -5.61 28.19 25.02
C GLY A 20 -6.18 26.97 25.75
N GLY A 21 -5.37 26.38 26.64
CA GLY A 21 -5.75 25.20 27.41
C GLY A 21 -5.76 23.89 26.63
N LEU A 22 -5.17 23.81 25.43
CA LEU A 22 -4.97 22.52 24.72
C LEU A 22 -3.99 21.65 25.53
N ARG A 23 -4.42 20.46 25.93
CA ARG A 23 -3.58 19.46 26.61
C ARG A 23 -2.96 18.47 25.63
N GLY A 24 -3.69 18.15 24.56
CA GLY A 24 -3.28 17.12 23.63
C GLY A 24 -4.35 16.74 22.63
N PHE A 25 -4.16 15.58 22.02
CA PHE A 25 -5.08 14.98 21.07
C PHE A 25 -5.31 13.51 21.43
N ALA A 26 -6.53 13.04 21.31
CA ALA A 26 -6.84 11.62 21.34
C ALA A 26 -7.14 11.16 19.92
N LEU A 27 -6.37 10.20 19.43
CA LEU A 27 -6.55 9.58 18.14
C LEU A 27 -7.29 8.26 18.34
N ASN A 28 -8.34 8.03 17.57
CA ASN A 28 -9.07 6.76 17.55
C ASN A 28 -9.15 6.25 16.11
N CYS A 29 -8.53 5.09 15.89
CA CYS A 29 -8.50 4.40 14.60
C CYS A 29 -9.46 3.22 14.64
N SER A 30 -10.26 3.08 13.58
CA SER A 30 -11.06 1.89 13.31
C SER A 30 -11.01 1.53 11.83
N TRP A 31 -11.28 0.28 11.50
CA TRP A 31 -11.44 -0.17 10.13
C TRP A 31 -12.69 -1.01 9.98
N ASP A 32 -13.33 -0.90 8.82
CA ASP A 32 -14.55 -1.63 8.50
C ASP A 32 -14.18 -3.01 7.95
N GLY A 33 -14.55 -4.06 8.68
CA GLY A 33 -14.60 -5.43 8.17
C GLY A 33 -15.92 -5.71 7.46
N THR A 34 -16.09 -6.93 6.98
CA THR A 34 -17.24 -7.32 6.14
C THR A 34 -18.59 -7.17 6.84
N TYR A 35 -18.63 -7.37 8.15
CA TYR A 35 -19.87 -7.33 8.95
C TYR A 35 -19.74 -6.53 10.25
N THR A 36 -18.54 -6.10 10.60
CA THR A 36 -18.23 -5.45 11.87
C THR A 36 -17.12 -4.43 11.70
N ARG A 37 -17.14 -3.37 12.50
CA ARG A 37 -16.04 -2.42 12.62
C ARG A 37 -15.08 -2.88 13.71
N PHE A 38 -13.79 -2.88 13.42
CA PHE A 38 -12.74 -3.27 14.35
C PHE A 38 -11.92 -2.04 14.77
N PRO A 39 -11.61 -1.89 16.06
CA PRO A 39 -10.64 -0.89 16.50
C PRO A 39 -9.23 -1.29 16.04
N CYS A 40 -8.42 -0.30 15.63
CA CYS A 40 -6.98 -0.49 15.39
C CYS A 40 -6.19 0.07 16.56
N GLU A 41 -5.96 1.38 16.56
CA GLU A 41 -5.09 2.04 17.53
C GLU A 41 -5.79 3.22 18.18
N SER A 42 -5.61 3.36 19.50
CA SER A 42 -6.08 4.51 20.26
C SER A 42 -4.91 5.10 21.03
N VAL A 43 -4.51 6.32 20.67
CA VAL A 43 -3.29 6.95 21.18
C VAL A 43 -3.63 8.33 21.73
N GLU A 44 -3.07 8.64 22.90
CA GLU A 44 -3.06 10.00 23.42
C GLU A 44 -1.73 10.70 23.07
N LEU A 45 -1.85 11.86 22.46
CA LEU A 45 -0.75 12.65 21.93
C LEU A 45 -0.68 13.98 22.68
N GLY A 46 0.53 14.50 22.88
CA GLY A 46 0.74 15.80 23.51
C GLY A 46 0.27 16.96 22.62
N ALA A 47 0.10 18.15 23.22
CA ALA A 47 -0.36 19.35 22.51
C ALA A 47 0.56 19.81 21.36
N ALA A 48 1.84 19.40 21.38
CA ALA A 48 2.83 19.73 20.35
C ALA A 48 2.73 18.82 19.11
N CYS A 49 2.14 17.63 19.23
CA CYS A 49 2.03 16.68 18.12
C CYS A 49 1.08 17.24 17.04
N ARG A 50 1.50 17.14 15.79
CA ARG A 50 0.73 17.56 14.60
C ARG A 50 0.51 16.44 13.60
N ASP A 51 1.23 15.35 13.81
CA ASP A 51 1.31 14.22 12.92
C ASP A 51 1.37 12.90 13.70
N TYR A 52 0.92 11.86 13.02
CA TYR A 52 0.94 10.49 13.52
C TYR A 52 1.17 9.53 12.36
N LEU A 53 2.01 8.52 12.55
CA LEU A 53 2.32 7.50 11.55
C LEU A 53 1.71 6.15 11.95
N LEU A 54 0.70 5.72 11.22
CA LEU A 54 0.13 4.38 11.33
C LEU A 54 1.02 3.41 10.55
N ARG A 55 1.76 2.53 11.25
CA ARG A 55 2.88 1.77 10.66
C ARG A 55 2.46 0.56 9.81
N GLU A 56 1.30 -0.03 10.07
CA GLU A 56 0.87 -1.29 9.44
C GLU A 56 -0.62 -1.23 9.08
N ALA A 57 -0.97 -0.48 8.03
CA ALA A 57 -2.35 -0.47 7.55
C ALA A 57 -2.59 -1.61 6.57
N HIS A 58 -3.63 -2.40 6.82
CA HIS A 58 -4.04 -3.51 5.97
C HIS A 58 -4.58 -3.01 4.63
N GLY A 59 -4.14 -3.64 3.55
CA GLY A 59 -4.66 -3.36 2.21
C GLY A 59 -6.11 -3.80 2.03
N GLY A 60 -6.88 -3.05 1.25
CA GLY A 60 -8.22 -3.45 0.79
C GLY A 60 -9.37 -3.19 1.78
N VAL A 61 -9.10 -2.69 2.99
CA VAL A 61 -10.13 -2.31 3.97
C VAL A 61 -10.24 -0.80 4.11
N ARG A 62 -11.42 -0.33 4.56
CA ARG A 62 -11.71 1.09 4.76
C ARG A 62 -11.34 1.48 6.19
N TYR A 63 -10.39 2.39 6.33
CA TYR A 63 -9.97 2.95 7.61
C TYR A 63 -10.69 4.24 7.90
N LEU A 64 -11.12 4.41 9.15
CA LEU A 64 -11.64 5.65 9.71
C LEU A 64 -10.77 6.04 10.91
N VAL A 65 -10.12 7.20 10.81
CA VAL A 65 -9.31 7.75 11.90
C VAL A 65 -9.86 9.08 12.34
N CYS A 66 -10.20 9.19 13.63
CA CYS A 66 -10.74 10.39 14.25
C CYS A 66 -9.70 11.00 15.18
N VAL A 67 -9.52 12.33 15.10
CA VAL A 67 -8.60 13.06 15.98
C VAL A 67 -9.40 14.05 16.81
N GLN A 68 -9.39 13.87 18.13
CA GLN A 68 -10.11 14.72 19.07
C GLN A 68 -9.14 15.58 19.89
N ALA A 69 -9.26 16.90 19.81
CA ALA A 69 -8.51 17.80 20.67
C ALA A 69 -8.99 17.69 22.13
N ARG A 70 -8.06 17.54 23.07
CA ARG A 70 -8.29 17.51 24.52
C ARG A 70 -7.90 18.84 25.13
N TYR A 71 -8.81 19.45 25.89
CA TYR A 71 -8.59 20.72 26.58
C TYR A 71 -8.59 20.51 28.09
N ALA A 72 -7.86 21.35 28.82
CA ALA A 72 -7.75 21.31 30.27
C ALA A 72 -9.07 21.62 30.98
N ALA A 73 -9.90 22.46 30.38
CA ALA A 73 -11.25 22.74 30.84
C ALA A 73 -12.25 21.96 29.96
N PRO A 74 -13.29 21.32 30.56
CA PRO A 74 -14.38 20.75 29.80
C PRO A 74 -15.08 21.88 29.03
N ARG A 75 -15.00 21.85 27.69
CA ARG A 75 -15.79 22.74 26.84
C ARG A 75 -17.22 22.21 26.83
N ALA A 76 -18.21 23.07 27.10
CA ALA A 76 -19.63 22.70 27.23
C ALA A 76 -20.21 21.96 26.00
N ALA A 77 -19.58 22.09 24.84
CA ALA A 77 -19.78 21.22 23.69
C ALA A 77 -18.43 21.09 22.95
N ALA A 78 -17.74 19.96 23.12
CA ALA A 78 -16.63 19.65 22.24
C ALA A 78 -17.21 19.37 20.84
N PRO A 79 -16.74 20.02 19.76
CA PRO A 79 -17.18 19.68 18.43
C PRO A 79 -16.88 18.19 18.15
N PRO A 80 -17.70 17.54 17.30
CA PRO A 80 -17.43 16.15 16.90
C PRO A 80 -16.01 16.04 16.37
N ALA A 81 -15.32 14.98 16.77
CA ALA A 81 -13.93 14.76 16.37
C ALA A 81 -13.87 14.67 14.84
N PRO A 82 -13.08 15.50 14.14
CA PRO A 82 -12.90 15.34 12.70
C PRO A 82 -12.31 13.97 12.41
N CYS A 83 -12.99 13.22 11.55
CA CYS A 83 -12.54 11.91 11.10
C CYS A 83 -12.14 11.97 9.63
N VAL A 84 -11.06 11.29 9.29
CA VAL A 84 -10.61 11.08 7.92
C VAL A 84 -10.76 9.61 7.56
N GLU A 85 -11.23 9.38 6.34
CA GLU A 85 -11.47 8.05 5.82
C GLU A 85 -10.57 7.79 4.62
N PHE A 86 -9.94 6.62 4.60
CA PHE A 86 -9.01 6.25 3.54
C PHE A 86 -8.99 4.73 3.32
N ARG A 87 -8.47 4.31 2.17
CA ARG A 87 -8.18 2.91 1.84
C ARG A 87 -6.73 2.79 1.44
N VAL A 88 -6.09 1.72 1.90
CA VAL A 88 -4.72 1.38 1.50
C VAL A 88 -4.80 0.36 0.38
N GLU A 89 -4.11 0.62 -0.72
CA GLU A 89 -4.05 -0.31 -1.83
C GLU A 89 -3.24 -1.55 -1.41
N PRO A 90 -3.73 -2.78 -1.61
CA PRO A 90 -3.01 -3.97 -1.22
C PRO A 90 -1.71 -4.12 -2.04
N ALA A 91 -0.57 -4.09 -1.35
CA ALA A 91 0.74 -4.25 -1.98
C ALA A 91 0.89 -5.59 -2.74
N ALA A 92 0.22 -6.65 -2.27
CA ALA A 92 0.38 -8.01 -2.78
C ALA A 92 -0.17 -8.26 -4.19
N MET A 93 -1.08 -7.44 -4.72
CA MET A 93 -1.76 -7.78 -5.97
C MET A 93 -0.90 -7.48 -7.22
N ARG A 94 0.08 -6.58 -7.14
CA ARG A 94 0.92 -6.21 -8.30
C ARG A 94 2.15 -7.09 -8.42
N ASP A 95 2.82 -7.40 -7.32
CA ASP A 95 4.09 -8.12 -7.37
C ASP A 95 3.92 -9.58 -7.82
N ILE A 96 2.80 -10.22 -7.52
CA ILE A 96 2.51 -11.59 -7.97
C ILE A 96 2.24 -11.63 -9.49
N VAL A 97 1.47 -10.68 -10.02
CA VAL A 97 1.16 -10.64 -11.46
C VAL A 97 2.40 -10.24 -12.27
N VAL A 98 3.22 -9.32 -11.77
CA VAL A 98 4.50 -8.96 -12.39
C VAL A 98 5.46 -10.15 -12.38
N ALA A 99 5.52 -10.92 -11.28
CA ALA A 99 6.31 -12.15 -11.24
C ALA A 99 5.78 -13.21 -12.22
N MET A 100 4.46 -13.44 -12.28
CA MET A 100 3.88 -14.44 -13.21
C MET A 100 4.04 -14.06 -14.68
N THR A 101 3.90 -12.77 -15.02
CA THR A 101 4.12 -12.28 -16.39
C THR A 101 5.59 -12.25 -16.77
N ALA A 102 6.50 -11.91 -15.86
CA ALA A 102 7.94 -11.98 -16.09
C ALA A 102 8.45 -13.43 -16.23
N VAL A 103 7.94 -14.35 -15.42
CA VAL A 103 8.27 -15.78 -15.52
C VAL A 103 7.69 -16.40 -16.80
N GLY A 104 6.43 -16.12 -17.12
CA GLY A 104 5.82 -16.60 -18.37
C GLY A 104 6.50 -16.02 -19.62
N GLY A 105 6.85 -14.74 -19.60
CA GLY A 105 7.56 -14.06 -20.68
C GLY A 105 9.00 -14.56 -20.90
N SER A 106 9.73 -14.86 -19.83
CA SER A 106 11.09 -15.38 -19.96
C SER A 106 11.11 -16.82 -20.49
N ILE A 107 10.16 -17.66 -20.08
CA ILE A 107 10.01 -19.03 -20.59
C ILE A 107 9.70 -19.02 -22.09
N CYS A 108 8.77 -18.18 -22.56
CA CYS A 108 8.41 -18.16 -23.98
C CYS A 108 9.57 -17.67 -24.87
N VAL A 109 10.32 -16.66 -24.44
CA VAL A 109 11.53 -16.20 -25.16
C VAL A 109 12.61 -17.27 -25.18
N MET A 110 12.82 -17.96 -24.05
CA MET A 110 13.79 -19.05 -23.96
C MET A 110 13.43 -20.20 -24.91
N LEU A 111 12.16 -20.61 -24.98
CA LEU A 111 11.70 -21.67 -25.88
C LEU A 111 11.90 -21.29 -27.35
N VAL A 112 11.62 -20.03 -27.74
CA VAL A 112 11.87 -19.55 -29.10
C VAL A 112 13.36 -19.66 -29.45
N PHE A 113 14.25 -19.25 -28.55
CA PHE A 113 15.69 -19.40 -28.74
C PHE A 113 16.11 -20.86 -28.89
N ILE A 114 15.59 -21.76 -28.06
CA ILE A 114 15.89 -23.20 -28.16
C ILE A 114 15.38 -23.77 -29.49
N CYS A 115 14.16 -23.43 -29.92
CA CYS A 115 13.62 -23.89 -31.20
C CYS A 115 14.46 -23.41 -32.39
N LEU A 116 14.88 -22.14 -32.38
CA LEU A 116 15.78 -21.60 -33.41
C LEU A 116 17.15 -22.26 -33.38
N LEU A 117 17.71 -22.52 -32.20
CA LEU A 117 18.99 -23.21 -32.06
C LEU A 117 18.92 -24.64 -32.60
N VAL A 118 17.83 -25.37 -32.30
CA VAL A 118 17.62 -26.73 -32.83
C VAL A 118 17.48 -26.69 -34.34
N ALA A 119 16.69 -25.78 -34.91
CA ALA A 119 16.55 -25.62 -36.36
C ALA A 119 17.92 -25.34 -37.01
N TYR A 120 18.68 -24.39 -36.46
CA TYR A 120 20.03 -24.06 -36.92
C TYR A 120 20.96 -25.27 -36.86
N ILE A 121 20.93 -26.03 -35.76
CA ILE A 121 21.72 -27.25 -35.61
C ILE A 121 21.30 -28.32 -36.61
N THR A 122 20.00 -28.56 -36.82
CA THR A 122 19.55 -29.55 -37.82
C THR A 122 19.92 -29.15 -39.25
N GLU A 123 19.91 -27.86 -39.57
CA GLU A 123 20.35 -27.37 -40.87
C GLU A 123 21.88 -27.42 -41.04
N ASN A 124 22.65 -27.14 -39.99
CA ASN A 124 24.12 -27.06 -40.08
C ASN A 124 24.85 -28.37 -39.75
N LEU A 125 24.26 -29.29 -38.97
CA LEU A 125 24.86 -30.58 -38.57
C LEU A 125 24.24 -31.80 -39.27
N MET A 126 22.96 -31.76 -39.70
CA MET A 126 22.29 -32.91 -40.35
C MET A 126 22.15 -32.81 -41.88
N SER A 127 22.53 -31.70 -42.51
CA SER A 127 22.96 -31.71 -43.92
C SER A 127 24.48 -31.70 -43.99
N PRO A 128 25.17 -32.85 -44.18
CA PRO A 128 26.40 -32.79 -44.95
C PRO A 128 26.02 -32.14 -46.28
N ALA A 129 26.75 -31.12 -46.69
CA ALA A 129 26.59 -30.52 -48.01
C ALA A 129 26.69 -31.60 -49.09
N VAL A 130 25.56 -32.17 -49.50
CA VAL A 130 25.45 -33.08 -50.64
C VAL A 130 24.29 -32.57 -51.47
N GLY A 131 24.64 -31.78 -52.47
CA GLY A 131 23.68 -31.17 -53.38
C GLY A 131 24.33 -30.23 -54.38
N THR A 132 25.27 -30.73 -55.17
CA THR A 132 25.76 -30.14 -56.41
C THR A 132 24.62 -29.50 -57.20
N ARG A 133 24.72 -28.20 -57.57
CA ARG A 133 24.10 -27.69 -58.81
C ARG A 133 24.68 -26.33 -59.23
N ARG A 134 25.38 -26.41 -60.37
CA ARG A 134 25.95 -25.36 -61.25
C ARG A 134 27.17 -24.61 -60.77
#